data_AF-A0A8I1MR41-F1
#
_entry.id   AF-A0A8I1MR41-F1
#
_cell.length_a   1.000
_cell.length_b   1.000
_cell.length_c   1.000
_cell.angle_alpha   90.00
_cell.angle_beta   90.00
_cell.angle_gamma   90.00
#
_symmetry.space_group_name_H-M   'P 1'
#
loop_
_entity.id
_entity.type
_entity.pdbx_description
1 polymer ?
#
loop_
_entity_poly.entity_id
_entity_poly.type
_entity_poly.pdbx_seq_one_letter_code
_entity_poly.pdbx_strand_id
1 'polypeptide(L)'
;MKPNANTTSPDILHRLIVPIQTRGNLGKSTEAIARCEWMNRRDIAWNGFDLDAFNRTLSSTYEKVHFIQAGPEPEGELIKIFRQIKQAEVTVVDPSAHMNRTILRAMQMVRLPEMCAEVSARVTVFIYPVDEVSDMDDITQTVETLTNAVDWVIVRNPVKIPTSKFFQGSELEAELLSYGAKRLEIPSLLSDTRNHLRSREVQLGRGLSPAEALANPDVQLDMAHRIILEQWLADLFGRFDAIAGHLISTAKAGALKPAAAGKVRPAQRRVSGINLENIT
;
A
#
# COMPACT_ATOMS: atom_id res chain seq x y z
N MET A 1 23.81 27.98 21.92
CA MET A 1 24.14 27.10 20.78
C MET A 1 22.89 26.90 19.95
N LYS A 2 22.89 27.35 18.69
CA LYS A 2 21.82 27.02 17.74
C LYS A 2 22.03 25.57 17.29
N PRO A 3 21.01 24.70 17.26
CA PRO A 3 21.15 23.38 16.66
C PRO A 3 21.42 23.54 15.16
N ASN A 4 22.48 22.89 14.67
CA ASN A 4 22.78 22.81 13.24
C ASN A 4 21.67 22.00 12.55
N ALA A 5 20.77 22.70 11.85
CA ALA A 5 19.83 22.13 10.91
C ALA A 5 20.59 21.83 9.60
N ASN A 6 21.24 20.67 9.53
CA ASN A 6 21.62 20.01 8.28
C ASN A 6 22.07 18.57 8.56
N THR A 7 21.19 17.79 9.18
CA THR A 7 21.23 16.33 9.02
C THR A 7 20.42 16.04 7.78
N THR A 8 21.04 16.09 6.61
CA THR A 8 20.45 15.51 5.40
C THR A 8 20.17 14.05 5.71
N SER A 9 18.89 13.66 5.72
CA SER A 9 18.51 12.26 5.85
C SER A 9 19.32 11.45 4.83
N PRO A 10 19.85 10.28 5.23
CA PRO A 10 20.68 9.48 4.33
C PRO A 10 19.91 9.18 3.04
N ASP A 11 20.64 9.20 1.91
CA ASP A 11 20.05 8.93 0.60
C ASP A 11 19.49 7.49 0.57
N ILE A 12 18.22 7.36 0.21
CA ILE A 12 17.52 6.07 0.18
C ILE A 12 17.51 5.60 -1.27
N LEU A 13 18.25 4.54 -1.56
CA LEU A 13 18.38 3.93 -2.87
C LEU A 13 17.38 2.80 -3.08
N HIS A 14 17.05 2.08 -2.01
CA HIS A 14 16.17 0.91 -2.05
C HIS A 14 15.03 1.04 -1.05
N ARG A 15 13.85 0.50 -1.38
CA ARG A 15 12.73 0.42 -0.44
C ARG A 15 12.16 -0.97 -0.35
N LEU A 16 11.86 -1.40 0.87
CA LEU A 16 11.01 -2.55 1.13
C LEU A 16 9.63 -2.05 1.53
N ILE A 17 8.61 -2.37 0.73
CA ILE A 17 7.23 -2.02 1.05
C ILE A 17 6.50 -3.27 1.50
N VAL A 18 6.02 -3.23 2.74
CA VAL A 18 5.31 -4.35 3.36
C VAL A 18 4.08 -3.84 4.13
N PRO A 19 2.87 -4.30 3.80
CA PRO A 19 1.73 -4.05 4.65
C PRO A 19 1.77 -5.01 5.85
N ILE A 20 1.59 -4.47 7.05
CA ILE A 20 1.51 -5.28 8.27
C ILE A 20 0.07 -5.15 8.78
N GLN A 21 -0.73 -6.18 8.53
CA GLN A 21 -2.14 -6.20 8.91
C GLN A 21 -2.65 -7.62 9.06
N THR A 22 -3.44 -7.85 10.11
CA THR A 22 -4.03 -9.15 10.45
C THR A 22 -5.22 -9.45 9.54
N ARG A 23 -6.03 -8.45 9.21
CA ARG A 23 -7.28 -8.65 8.45
C ARG A 23 -7.09 -8.73 6.93
N GLY A 24 -7.87 -9.62 6.31
CA GLY A 24 -8.02 -9.77 4.86
C GLY A 24 -9.00 -8.76 4.24
N ASN A 25 -9.08 -8.71 2.91
CA ASN A 25 -10.09 -7.93 2.17
C ASN A 25 -10.12 -6.40 2.42
N LEU A 26 -8.98 -5.81 2.83
CA LEU A 26 -8.86 -4.36 3.05
C LEU A 26 -8.45 -3.56 1.80
N GLY A 27 -8.14 -4.26 0.70
CA GLY A 27 -7.62 -3.67 -0.54
C GLY A 27 -6.10 -3.60 -0.61
N LYS A 28 -5.36 -4.42 0.16
CA LYS A 28 -3.89 -4.50 0.11
C LYS A 28 -3.38 -4.81 -1.30
N SER A 29 -3.83 -5.91 -1.88
CA SER A 29 -3.42 -6.30 -3.24
C SER A 29 -3.90 -5.31 -4.30
N THR A 30 -5.06 -4.68 -4.12
CA THR A 30 -5.55 -3.61 -5.03
C THR A 30 -4.61 -2.40 -5.03
N GLU A 31 -4.17 -1.96 -3.85
CA GLU A 31 -3.16 -0.91 -3.72
C GLU A 31 -1.83 -1.35 -4.34
N ALA A 32 -1.36 -2.57 -4.01
CA ALA A 32 -0.08 -3.08 -4.47
C ALA A 32 -0.02 -3.15 -6.00
N ILE A 33 -1.07 -3.67 -6.65
CA ILE A 33 -1.19 -3.71 -8.12
C ILE A 33 -1.14 -2.30 -8.70
N ALA A 34 -1.95 -1.36 -8.19
CA ALA A 34 -1.94 0.00 -8.69
C ALA A 34 -0.58 0.69 -8.51
N ARG A 35 0.10 0.46 -7.39
CA ARG A 35 1.44 1.00 -7.14
C ARG A 35 2.48 0.37 -8.06
N CYS A 36 2.37 -0.93 -8.35
CA CYS A 36 3.22 -1.61 -9.33
C CYS A 36 3.05 -1.01 -10.73
N GLU A 37 1.82 -0.71 -11.15
CA GLU A 37 1.56 -0.02 -12.41
C GLU A 37 2.12 1.41 -12.43
N TRP A 38 1.97 2.14 -11.32
CA TRP A 38 2.53 3.48 -11.18
C TRP A 38 4.07 3.48 -11.32
N MET A 39 4.74 2.48 -10.74
CA MET A 39 6.18 2.27 -10.86
C MET A 39 6.57 1.86 -12.30
N ASN A 40 5.82 0.95 -12.93
CA ASN A 40 6.06 0.53 -14.31
C ASN A 40 6.02 1.74 -15.27
N ARG A 41 5.03 2.63 -15.13
CA ARG A 41 4.91 3.83 -15.98
C ARG A 41 6.02 4.87 -15.78
N ARG A 42 6.84 4.72 -14.73
CA ARG A 42 7.95 5.64 -14.37
C ARG A 42 9.31 4.98 -14.53
N ASP A 43 9.38 3.80 -15.14
CA ASP A 43 10.60 3.02 -15.31
C ASP A 43 11.35 2.84 -13.97
N ILE A 44 10.60 2.49 -12.93
CA ILE A 44 11.11 2.21 -11.59
C ILE A 44 11.25 0.71 -11.45
N ALA A 45 12.48 0.25 -11.20
CA ALA A 45 12.76 -1.18 -11.11
C ALA A 45 12.20 -1.73 -9.79
N TRP A 46 11.30 -2.71 -9.89
CA TRP A 46 10.71 -3.35 -8.72
C TRP A 46 10.60 -4.86 -8.88
N ASN A 47 10.80 -5.57 -7.76
CA ASN A 47 10.57 -7.00 -7.59
C ASN A 47 9.45 -7.22 -6.58
N GLY A 48 8.66 -8.27 -6.76
CA GLY A 48 7.53 -8.58 -5.89
C GLY A 48 7.57 -9.99 -5.33
N PHE A 49 7.07 -10.13 -4.11
CA PHE A 49 6.88 -11.40 -3.43
C PHE A 49 5.44 -11.50 -2.96
N ASP A 50 4.76 -12.57 -3.35
CA ASP A 50 3.39 -12.87 -2.97
C ASP A 50 3.39 -14.03 -1.97
N LEU A 51 2.94 -13.76 -0.75
CA LEU A 51 2.85 -14.77 0.32
C LEU A 51 1.39 -15.16 0.60
N ASP A 52 0.43 -14.69 -0.20
CA ASP A 52 -0.97 -15.06 -0.08
C ASP A 52 -1.25 -16.35 -0.86
N ALA A 53 -1.09 -17.49 -0.19
CA ALA A 53 -1.33 -18.81 -0.77
C ALA A 53 -2.79 -19.02 -1.25
N PHE A 54 -3.75 -18.23 -0.75
CA PHE A 54 -5.17 -18.40 -1.09
C PHE A 54 -5.54 -17.59 -2.34
N ASN A 55 -5.22 -16.30 -2.34
CA ASN A 55 -5.65 -15.43 -3.44
C ASN A 55 -4.59 -15.32 -4.54
N ARG A 56 -3.30 -15.38 -4.18
CA ARG A 56 -2.17 -15.23 -5.10
C ARG A 56 -2.33 -14.02 -6.04
N THR A 57 -2.90 -12.93 -5.52
CA THR A 57 -3.40 -11.83 -6.34
C THR A 57 -2.28 -11.16 -7.12
N LEU A 58 -1.13 -10.92 -6.47
CA LEU A 58 -0.02 -10.23 -7.10
C LEU A 58 0.74 -11.15 -8.08
N SER A 59 0.99 -12.40 -7.68
CA SER A 59 1.68 -13.41 -8.52
C SER A 59 0.85 -13.92 -9.69
N SER A 60 -0.48 -13.89 -9.60
CA SER A 60 -1.36 -14.16 -10.75
C SER A 60 -1.52 -12.97 -11.69
N THR A 61 -1.20 -11.75 -11.25
CA THR A 61 -1.25 -10.54 -12.08
C THR A 61 0.06 -10.30 -12.83
N TYR A 62 1.21 -10.59 -12.22
CA TYR A 62 2.52 -10.32 -12.81
C TYR A 62 3.44 -11.55 -12.79
N GLU A 63 3.95 -11.92 -13.96
CA GLU A 63 4.88 -13.07 -14.10
C GLU A 63 6.19 -12.89 -13.32
N LYS A 64 6.65 -11.64 -13.15
CA LYS A 64 7.89 -11.32 -12.42
C LYS A 64 7.77 -11.41 -10.90
N VAL A 65 6.57 -11.68 -10.37
CA VAL A 65 6.31 -11.75 -8.93
C VAL A 65 6.50 -13.19 -8.46
N HIS A 66 7.36 -13.36 -7.45
CA HIS A 66 7.65 -14.66 -6.89
C HIS A 66 6.59 -15.04 -5.86
N PHE A 67 5.84 -16.11 -6.14
CA PHE A 67 5.01 -16.73 -5.12
C PHE A 67 5.88 -17.49 -4.12
N ILE A 68 5.73 -17.18 -2.84
CA ILE A 68 6.46 -17.83 -1.74
C ILE A 68 5.44 -18.56 -0.87
N GLN A 69 5.46 -19.88 -0.95
CA GLN A 69 4.64 -20.71 -0.08
C GLN A 69 5.25 -20.74 1.32
N ALA A 70 4.45 -20.40 2.33
CA ALA A 70 4.86 -20.51 3.73
C ALA A 70 5.19 -21.97 4.06
N GLY A 71 6.45 -22.23 4.42
CA GLY A 71 6.90 -23.52 4.94
C GLY A 71 6.73 -23.63 6.46
N PRO A 72 7.31 -24.67 7.09
CA PRO A 72 7.32 -24.83 8.54
C PRO A 72 8.00 -23.68 9.30
N GLU A 73 8.93 -22.98 8.64
CA GLU A 73 9.69 -21.84 9.17
C GLU A 73 9.41 -20.57 8.35
N PRO A 74 8.22 -19.97 8.48
CA PRO A 74 7.81 -18.84 7.64
C PRO A 74 8.66 -17.57 7.86
N GLU A 75 9.24 -17.38 9.06
CA GLU A 75 10.21 -16.32 9.31
C GLU A 75 11.48 -16.46 8.43
N GLY A 76 11.94 -17.69 8.19
CA GLY A 76 13.11 -17.95 7.36
C GLY A 76 12.91 -17.51 5.91
N GLU A 77 11.71 -17.73 5.36
CA GLU A 77 11.36 -17.28 4.01
C GLU A 77 11.32 -15.75 3.91
N LEU A 78 10.75 -15.06 4.90
CA LEU A 78 10.78 -13.60 4.98
C LEU A 78 12.20 -13.05 5.07
N ILE A 79 13.08 -13.70 5.85
CA ILE A 79 14.49 -13.30 5.95
C ILE A 79 15.20 -13.45 4.61
N LYS A 80 14.90 -14.49 3.81
CA LYS A 80 15.44 -14.62 2.45
C LYS A 80 14.97 -13.47 1.54
N ILE A 81 13.72 -13.00 1.69
CA ILE A 81 13.22 -11.83 0.97
C ILE A 81 13.96 -10.57 1.41
N PHE A 82 14.15 -10.36 2.71
CA PHE A 82 14.83 -9.17 3.24
C PHE A 82 16.28 -9.05 2.75
N ARG A 83 16.97 -10.17 2.56
CA ARG A 83 18.34 -10.18 1.99
C ARG A 83 18.40 -9.75 0.52
N GLN A 84 17.27 -9.71 -0.18
CA GLN A 84 17.19 -9.37 -1.60
C GLN A 84 16.84 -7.89 -1.86
N ILE A 85 16.69 -7.06 -0.83
CA ILE A 85 16.23 -5.67 -0.96
C ILE A 85 17.06 -4.84 -1.95
N LYS A 86 18.37 -5.10 -2.09
CA LYS A 86 19.26 -4.40 -3.04
C LYS A 86 19.06 -4.79 -4.51
N GLN A 87 18.33 -5.87 -4.82
CA GLN A 87 18.22 -6.38 -6.18
C GLN A 87 17.34 -5.51 -7.08
N ALA A 88 16.53 -4.62 -6.50
CA ALA A 88 15.69 -3.66 -7.22
C ALA A 88 15.61 -2.34 -6.45
N GLU A 89 15.13 -1.27 -7.07
CA GLU A 89 14.87 0.01 -6.37
C GLU A 89 13.75 -0.17 -5.33
N VAL A 90 12.76 -1.02 -5.64
CA VAL A 90 11.64 -1.32 -4.74
C VAL A 90 11.39 -2.82 -4.65
N THR A 91 11.34 -3.35 -3.43
CA THR A 91 10.86 -4.68 -3.12
C THR A 91 9.45 -4.58 -2.55
N VAL A 92 8.48 -5.24 -3.19
CA VAL A 92 7.08 -5.28 -2.78
C VAL A 92 6.75 -6.62 -2.16
N VAL A 93 6.16 -6.62 -0.97
CA VAL A 93 5.67 -7.82 -0.31
C VAL A 93 4.15 -7.71 -0.22
N ASP A 94 3.42 -8.71 -0.75
CA ASP A 94 1.97 -8.87 -0.56
C ASP A 94 1.73 -10.07 0.36
N PRO A 95 1.65 -9.86 1.68
CA PRO A 95 1.43 -10.92 2.65
C PRO A 95 -0.05 -11.29 2.78
N SER A 96 -0.29 -12.55 3.16
CA SER A 96 -1.63 -13.00 3.51
C SER A 96 -2.14 -12.29 4.77
N ALA A 97 -3.44 -12.42 5.02
CA ALA A 97 -4.00 -12.14 6.34
C ALA A 97 -3.26 -12.96 7.43
N HIS A 98 -3.22 -12.44 8.65
CA HIS A 98 -2.64 -13.06 9.84
C HIS A 98 -1.11 -13.29 9.84
N MET A 99 -0.37 -12.75 8.86
CA MET A 99 1.10 -12.83 8.85
C MET A 99 1.80 -11.72 9.65
N ASN A 100 1.05 -10.79 10.25
CA ASN A 100 1.60 -9.63 10.95
C ASN A 100 2.66 -10.02 12.00
N ARG A 101 2.35 -11.00 12.86
CA ARG A 101 3.28 -11.45 13.91
C ARG A 101 4.53 -12.12 13.35
N THR A 102 4.37 -12.93 12.31
CA THR A 102 5.50 -13.60 11.63
C THR A 102 6.41 -12.58 10.96
N ILE A 103 5.84 -11.59 10.28
CA ILE A 103 6.60 -10.48 9.67
C ILE A 103 7.37 -9.72 10.74
N LEU A 104 6.70 -9.29 11.81
CA LEU A 104 7.35 -8.56 12.90
C LEU A 104 8.48 -9.36 13.56
N ARG A 105 8.27 -10.66 13.83
CA ARG A 105 9.32 -11.53 14.37
C ARG A 105 10.51 -11.65 13.42
N ALA A 106 10.26 -11.90 12.13
CA ALA A 106 11.32 -11.96 11.15
C ALA A 106 12.11 -10.65 11.07
N MET A 107 11.44 -9.50 11.13
CA MET A 107 12.07 -8.18 11.16
C MET A 107 12.96 -8.00 12.41
N GLN A 108 12.48 -8.42 13.58
CA GLN A 108 13.22 -8.35 14.84
C GLN A 108 14.45 -9.27 14.84
N MET A 109 14.31 -10.51 14.35
CA MET A 109 15.40 -11.50 14.32
C MET A 109 16.64 -11.02 13.56
N VAL A 110 16.45 -10.22 12.51
CA VAL A 110 17.55 -9.69 11.69
C VAL A 110 17.80 -8.20 11.91
N ARG A 111 17.10 -7.55 12.86
CA ARG A 111 17.15 -6.10 13.07
C ARG A 111 16.98 -5.36 11.74
N LEU A 112 15.88 -5.64 11.05
CA LEU A 112 15.66 -5.24 9.67
C LEU A 112 15.87 -3.74 9.41
N PRO A 113 15.37 -2.80 10.25
CA PRO A 113 15.62 -1.38 10.04
C PRO A 113 17.11 -1.02 9.99
N GLU A 114 17.92 -1.58 10.88
CA GLU A 114 19.37 -1.37 10.91
C GLU A 114 20.06 -2.02 9.73
N MET A 115 19.68 -3.27 9.40
CA MET A 115 20.18 -3.94 8.19
C MET A 115 19.88 -3.12 6.93
N CYS A 116 18.69 -2.55 6.82
CA CYS A 116 18.28 -1.66 5.73
C CYS A 116 19.14 -0.38 5.69
N ALA A 117 19.41 0.24 6.83
CA ALA A 117 20.21 1.46 6.88
C ALA A 117 21.65 1.24 6.39
N GLU A 118 22.28 0.09 6.69
CA GLU A 118 23.61 -0.29 6.21
C GLU A 118 23.70 -0.39 4.67
N VAL A 119 22.56 -0.57 4.02
CA VAL A 119 22.45 -0.80 2.58
C VAL A 119 21.79 0.34 1.81
N SER A 120 21.66 1.52 2.43
CA SER A 120 20.90 2.65 1.88
C SER A 120 19.47 2.27 1.50
N ALA A 121 18.86 1.36 2.26
CA ALA A 121 17.47 0.98 2.13
C ALA A 121 16.62 1.51 3.27
N ARG A 122 15.30 1.57 3.03
CA ARG A 122 14.32 1.93 4.05
C ARG A 122 13.10 1.04 3.95
N VAL A 123 12.58 0.61 5.10
CA VAL A 123 11.30 -0.11 5.15
C VAL A 123 10.17 0.91 5.18
N THR A 124 9.13 0.65 4.40
CA THR A 124 7.87 1.40 4.41
C THR A 124 6.74 0.47 4.77
N VAL A 125 6.14 0.71 5.94
CA VAL A 125 5.05 -0.09 6.48
C VAL A 125 3.72 0.55 6.13
N PHE A 126 2.85 -0.26 5.53
CA PHE A 126 1.49 0.13 5.21
C PHE A 126 0.56 -0.43 6.28
N ILE A 127 -0.27 0.43 6.88
CA ILE A 127 -1.32 0.04 7.81
C ILE A 127 -2.69 0.45 7.27
N TYR A 128 -3.71 -0.32 7.65
CA TYR A 128 -5.08 -0.13 7.18
C TYR A 128 -5.98 -0.06 8.41
N PRO A 129 -6.16 1.11 9.04
CA PRO A 129 -6.93 1.21 10.27
C PRO A 129 -8.38 0.80 10.07
N VAL A 130 -8.90 -0.04 10.97
CA VAL A 130 -10.27 -0.56 10.97
C VAL A 130 -10.90 -0.26 12.32
N ASP A 131 -12.21 0.02 12.35
CA ASP A 131 -12.97 0.20 13.59
C ASP A 131 -13.26 -1.13 14.30
N GLU A 132 -12.20 -1.87 14.63
CA GLU A 132 -12.20 -3.11 15.40
C GLU A 132 -11.08 -3.04 16.43
N VAL A 133 -11.37 -3.40 17.68
CA VAL A 133 -10.40 -3.27 18.79
C VAL A 133 -9.16 -4.13 18.55
N SER A 134 -9.34 -5.39 18.17
CA SER A 134 -8.22 -6.30 17.92
C SER A 134 -7.30 -5.85 16.78
N ASP A 135 -7.84 -5.30 15.70
CA ASP A 135 -7.04 -4.75 14.60
C ASP A 135 -6.28 -3.48 15.04
N MET A 136 -6.89 -2.63 15.87
CA MET A 136 -6.24 -1.44 16.43
C MET A 136 -5.13 -1.79 17.42
N ASP A 137 -5.31 -2.82 18.25
CA ASP A 137 -4.27 -3.33 19.15
C ASP A 137 -3.08 -3.89 18.37
N ASP A 138 -3.33 -4.64 17.30
CA ASP A 138 -2.28 -5.18 16.42
C ASP A 138 -1.49 -4.04 15.72
N ILE A 139 -2.17 -2.97 15.29
CA ILE A 139 -1.51 -1.79 14.72
C ILE A 139 -0.68 -1.09 15.80
N THR A 140 -1.22 -0.89 17.00
CA THR A 140 -0.49 -0.27 18.13
C THR A 140 0.78 -1.06 18.43
N GLN A 141 0.69 -2.39 18.57
CA GLN A 141 1.87 -3.24 18.79
C GLN A 141 2.90 -3.11 17.66
N THR A 142 2.44 -3.01 16.41
CA THR A 142 3.31 -2.82 15.24
C THR A 142 4.04 -1.49 15.32
N VAL A 143 3.35 -0.41 15.70
CA VAL A 143 3.92 0.95 15.84
C VAL A 143 4.90 1.01 17.02
N GLU A 144 4.55 0.46 18.18
CA GLU A 144 5.44 0.38 19.34
C GLU A 144 6.72 -0.41 19.04
N THR A 145 6.61 -1.46 18.22
CA THR A 145 7.75 -2.31 17.84
C THR A 145 8.70 -1.61 16.87
N LEU A 146 8.18 -0.88 15.88
CA LEU A 146 8.96 -0.35 14.76
C LEU A 146 9.26 1.16 14.88
N THR A 147 8.46 1.89 15.63
CA THR A 147 8.63 3.33 15.96
C THR A 147 8.98 4.17 14.72
N ASN A 148 9.96 5.07 14.81
CA ASN A 148 10.48 5.86 13.69
C ASN A 148 11.61 5.15 12.90
N ALA A 149 11.88 3.86 13.19
CA ALA A 149 12.88 3.08 12.46
C ALA A 149 12.42 2.72 11.03
N VAL A 150 11.13 2.89 10.73
CA VAL A 150 10.53 2.68 9.41
C VAL A 150 9.77 3.93 8.97
N ASP A 151 9.42 3.99 7.68
CA ASP A 151 8.49 4.98 7.15
C ASP A 151 7.06 4.42 7.19
N TRP A 152 6.07 5.27 7.47
CA TRP A 152 4.68 4.83 7.62
C TRP A 152 3.77 5.38 6.53
N VAL A 153 2.88 4.53 6.03
CA VAL A 153 1.76 4.92 5.16
C VAL A 153 0.46 4.43 5.78
N ILE A 154 -0.41 5.38 6.13
CA ILE A 154 -1.76 5.14 6.63
C ILE A 154 -2.68 5.05 5.41
N VAL A 155 -3.19 3.85 5.12
CA VAL A 155 -4.06 3.60 3.96
C VAL A 155 -5.52 3.59 4.37
N ARG A 156 -6.31 4.48 3.76
CA ARG A 156 -7.77 4.48 3.86
C ARG A 156 -8.38 3.88 2.61
N ASN A 157 -9.30 2.95 2.79
CA ASN A 157 -10.09 2.39 1.69
C ASN A 157 -11.58 2.47 2.03
N PRO A 158 -12.26 3.59 1.72
CA PRO A 158 -13.65 3.81 2.14
C PRO A 158 -14.64 2.78 1.58
N VAL A 159 -14.29 2.06 0.50
CA VAL A 159 -15.11 0.99 -0.06
C VAL A 159 -15.10 -0.25 0.83
N LYS A 160 -13.97 -0.55 1.48
CA LYS A 160 -13.78 -1.75 2.32
C LYS A 160 -13.92 -1.45 3.80
N ILE A 161 -13.52 -0.24 4.20
CA ILE A 161 -13.49 0.26 5.56
C ILE A 161 -14.22 1.63 5.55
N PRO A 162 -15.55 1.65 5.63
CA PRO A 162 -16.34 2.88 5.47
C PRO A 162 -16.06 3.93 6.55
N THR A 163 -15.68 3.47 7.75
CA THR A 163 -15.36 4.32 8.90
C THR A 163 -14.03 3.92 9.51
N SER A 164 -13.33 4.91 10.07
CA SER A 164 -12.06 4.73 10.78
C SER A 164 -12.06 5.59 12.04
N LYS A 165 -13.18 5.62 12.76
CA LYS A 165 -13.41 6.44 13.96
C LYS A 165 -12.48 6.10 15.11
N PHE A 166 -12.08 4.84 15.27
CA PHE A 166 -11.16 4.42 16.33
C PHE A 166 -9.75 4.97 16.10
N PHE A 167 -9.39 5.15 14.83
CA PHE A 167 -8.08 5.68 14.46
C PHE A 167 -8.09 7.21 14.32
N GLN A 168 -9.13 7.79 13.74
CA GLN A 168 -9.18 9.22 13.41
C GLN A 168 -9.19 10.09 14.67
N GLY A 169 -8.17 10.92 14.82
CA GLY A 169 -7.98 11.78 16.00
C GLY A 169 -7.46 11.05 17.24
N SER A 170 -7.05 9.79 17.10
CA SER A 170 -6.44 9.01 18.19
C SER A 170 -5.00 9.43 18.49
N GLU A 171 -4.50 9.06 19.67
CA GLU A 171 -3.09 9.20 20.03
C GLU A 171 -2.18 8.41 19.07
N LEU A 172 -2.61 7.22 18.65
CA LEU A 172 -1.89 6.40 17.68
C LEU A 172 -1.74 7.11 16.32
N GLU A 173 -2.78 7.78 15.84
CA GLU A 173 -2.67 8.59 14.62
C GLU A 173 -1.69 9.75 14.83
N ALA A 174 -1.76 10.45 15.97
CA ALA A 174 -0.85 11.55 16.27
C ALA A 174 0.61 11.08 16.35
N GLU A 175 0.86 9.92 16.96
CA GLU A 175 2.19 9.31 17.07
C GLU A 175 2.76 8.97 15.69
N LEU A 176 1.99 8.27 14.84
CA LEU A 176 2.40 7.96 13.47
C LEU A 176 2.76 9.22 12.67
N LEU A 177 1.96 10.29 12.81
CA LEU A 177 2.26 11.56 12.15
C LEU A 177 3.53 12.22 12.69
N SER A 178 3.82 12.06 13.98
CA SER A 178 5.07 12.53 14.57
C SER A 178 6.29 11.80 13.99
N TYR A 179 6.12 10.53 13.57
CA TYR A 179 7.10 9.77 12.80
C TYR A 179 7.13 10.11 11.31
N GLY A 180 6.34 11.10 10.86
CA GLY A 180 6.30 11.54 9.46
C GLY A 180 5.44 10.66 8.55
N ALA A 181 4.47 9.93 9.11
CA ALA A 181 3.55 9.11 8.33
C ALA A 181 2.85 9.90 7.22
N LYS A 182 2.68 9.25 6.07
CA LYS A 182 1.87 9.77 4.96
C LYS A 182 0.51 9.12 4.93
N ARG A 183 -0.47 9.84 4.42
CA ARG A 183 -1.83 9.31 4.20
C ARG A 183 -2.00 8.97 2.74
N LEU A 184 -2.52 7.78 2.48
CA LEU A 184 -2.96 7.33 1.17
C LEU A 184 -4.44 6.98 1.30
N GLU A 185 -5.27 7.49 0.41
CA GLU A 185 -6.67 7.06 0.34
C GLU A 185 -6.93 6.47 -1.04
N ILE A 186 -7.39 5.22 -1.08
CA ILE A 186 -7.74 4.53 -2.32
C ILE A 186 -9.08 5.10 -2.81
N PRO A 187 -9.13 5.72 -4.01
CA PRO A 187 -10.38 6.26 -4.53
C PRO A 187 -11.40 5.14 -4.76
N SER A 188 -12.68 5.47 -4.68
CA SER A 188 -13.74 4.49 -4.92
C SER A 188 -13.86 4.20 -6.41
N LEU A 189 -13.62 2.96 -6.81
CA LEU A 189 -13.99 2.47 -8.14
C LEU A 189 -15.46 2.04 -8.13
N LEU A 190 -16.23 2.43 -9.14
CA LEU A 190 -17.62 2.02 -9.29
C LEU A 190 -17.73 0.48 -9.23
N SER A 191 -18.73 -0.02 -8.49
CA SER A 191 -18.93 -1.45 -8.29
C SER A 191 -19.13 -2.19 -9.61
N ASP A 192 -19.81 -1.54 -10.55
CA ASP A 192 -20.07 -2.07 -11.89
C ASP A 192 -18.77 -2.30 -12.67
N THR A 193 -17.92 -1.26 -12.79
CA THR A 193 -16.59 -1.39 -13.40
C THR A 193 -15.71 -2.42 -12.71
N ARG A 194 -15.77 -2.50 -11.37
CA ARG A 194 -15.02 -3.53 -10.61
C ARG A 194 -15.52 -4.94 -10.90
N ASN A 195 -16.83 -5.14 -10.99
CA ASN A 195 -17.42 -6.43 -11.32
C ASN A 195 -17.11 -6.83 -12.75
N HIS A 196 -17.08 -5.86 -13.67
CA HIS A 196 -16.67 -6.08 -15.04
C HIS A 196 -15.19 -6.50 -15.14
N LEU A 197 -14.28 -5.83 -14.43
CA LEU A 197 -12.88 -6.26 -14.36
C LEU A 197 -12.77 -7.70 -13.82
N ARG A 198 -13.50 -8.00 -12.76
CA ARG A 198 -13.50 -9.35 -12.16
C ARG A 198 -14.02 -10.41 -13.11
N SER A 199 -15.04 -10.11 -13.93
CA SER A 199 -15.52 -11.07 -14.93
C SER A 199 -14.47 -11.32 -16.01
N ARG A 200 -13.68 -10.31 -16.40
CA ARG A 200 -12.55 -10.46 -17.32
C ARG A 200 -11.42 -11.28 -16.71
N GLU A 201 -11.08 -11.07 -15.44
CA GLU A 201 -10.10 -11.91 -14.71
C GLU A 201 -10.49 -13.39 -14.75
N VAL A 202 -11.76 -13.70 -14.48
CA VAL A 202 -12.28 -15.08 -14.52
C VAL A 202 -12.18 -15.67 -15.92
N GLN A 203 -12.48 -14.89 -16.97
CA GLN A 203 -12.34 -15.34 -18.36
C GLN A 203 -10.89 -15.60 -18.77
N LEU A 204 -9.96 -14.78 -18.28
CA LEU A 204 -8.53 -14.92 -18.57
C LEU A 204 -7.84 -16.01 -17.72
N GLY A 205 -8.47 -16.44 -16.62
CA GLY A 205 -7.90 -17.41 -15.69
C GLY A 205 -6.71 -16.89 -14.88
N ARG A 206 -6.52 -15.56 -14.82
CA ARG A 206 -5.44 -14.90 -14.08
C ARG A 206 -5.83 -13.50 -13.60
N GLY A 207 -5.01 -12.92 -12.74
CA GLY A 207 -5.19 -11.53 -12.30
C GLY A 207 -5.00 -10.56 -13.45
N LEU A 208 -5.76 -9.45 -13.42
CA LEU A 208 -5.75 -8.43 -14.45
C LEU A 208 -5.53 -7.06 -13.80
N SER A 209 -4.42 -6.41 -14.14
CA SER A 209 -4.20 -5.07 -13.61
C SER A 209 -5.11 -4.05 -14.30
N PRO A 210 -5.55 -2.99 -13.60
CA PRO A 210 -6.30 -1.90 -14.22
C PRO A 210 -5.61 -1.26 -15.43
N ALA A 211 -4.27 -1.15 -15.41
CA ALA A 211 -3.54 -0.55 -16.51
C ALA A 211 -3.45 -1.49 -17.71
N GLU A 212 -3.27 -2.79 -17.46
CA GLU A 212 -3.34 -3.83 -18.49
C GLU A 212 -4.72 -3.84 -19.14
N ALA A 213 -5.79 -3.79 -18.35
CA ALA A 213 -7.16 -3.77 -18.84
C ALA A 213 -7.44 -2.57 -19.78
N LEU A 214 -6.80 -1.42 -19.53
CA LEU A 214 -6.89 -0.25 -20.41
C LEU A 214 -6.04 -0.37 -21.67
N ALA A 215 -4.86 -0.99 -21.58
CA ALA A 215 -3.89 -1.09 -22.66
C ALA A 215 -4.20 -2.24 -23.64
N ASN A 216 -4.76 -3.34 -23.14
CA ASN A 216 -5.01 -4.54 -23.92
C ASN A 216 -6.40 -4.47 -24.61
N PRO A 217 -6.46 -4.39 -25.95
CA PRO A 217 -7.73 -4.37 -26.68
C PRO A 217 -8.57 -5.64 -26.46
N ASP A 218 -7.93 -6.78 -26.21
CA ASP A 218 -8.58 -8.10 -26.11
C ASP A 218 -9.39 -8.27 -24.82
N VAL A 219 -9.14 -7.44 -23.81
CA VAL A 219 -9.91 -7.43 -22.55
C VAL A 219 -11.35 -6.93 -22.77
N GLN A 220 -11.63 -6.26 -23.89
CA GLN A 220 -12.96 -5.77 -24.30
C GLN A 220 -13.70 -5.01 -23.18
N LEU A 221 -13.10 -3.93 -22.68
CA LEU A 221 -13.81 -2.97 -21.84
C LEU A 221 -14.66 -2.02 -22.70
N ASP A 222 -15.93 -1.84 -22.33
CA ASP A 222 -16.76 -0.78 -22.91
C ASP A 222 -16.19 0.61 -22.58
N MET A 223 -16.57 1.60 -23.41
CA MET A 223 -16.02 2.95 -23.31
C MET A 223 -16.27 3.60 -21.94
N ALA A 224 -17.43 3.34 -21.31
CA ALA A 224 -17.75 3.93 -20.02
C ALA A 224 -16.82 3.39 -18.93
N HIS A 225 -16.64 2.07 -18.87
CA HIS A 225 -15.72 1.42 -17.94
C HIS A 225 -14.27 1.85 -18.16
N ARG A 226 -13.82 2.03 -19.40
CA ARG A 226 -12.48 2.54 -19.70
C ARG A 226 -12.26 3.93 -19.12
N ILE A 227 -13.18 4.87 -19.36
CA ILE A 227 -13.06 6.25 -18.86
C ILE A 227 -13.03 6.26 -17.32
N ILE A 228 -13.91 5.50 -16.67
CA ILE A 228 -13.97 5.40 -15.20
C ILE A 228 -12.65 4.84 -14.64
N LEU A 229 -12.13 3.78 -15.26
CA LEU A 229 -10.91 3.11 -14.81
C LEU A 229 -9.67 3.97 -15.03
N GLU A 230 -9.60 4.69 -16.15
CA GLU A 230 -8.52 5.63 -16.45
C GLU A 230 -8.49 6.79 -15.45
N GLN A 231 -9.64 7.39 -15.14
CA GLN A 231 -9.75 8.44 -14.13
C GLN A 231 -9.37 7.94 -12.74
N TRP A 232 -9.82 6.74 -12.38
CA TRP A 232 -9.49 6.11 -11.09
C TRP A 232 -7.98 5.87 -10.95
N LEU A 233 -7.33 5.36 -11.98
CA LEU A 233 -5.88 5.17 -12.00
C LEU A 233 -5.13 6.50 -11.96
N ALA A 234 -5.57 7.50 -12.71
CA ALA A 234 -4.95 8.82 -12.71
C ALA A 234 -5.02 9.49 -11.32
N ASP A 235 -6.16 9.41 -10.62
CA ASP A 235 -6.28 9.89 -9.24
C ASP A 235 -5.32 9.14 -8.30
N LEU A 236 -5.33 7.80 -8.34
CA LEU A 236 -4.47 7.00 -7.47
C LEU A 236 -2.97 7.23 -7.75
N PHE A 237 -2.58 7.42 -9.01
CA PHE A 237 -1.20 7.75 -9.38
C PHE A 237 -0.79 9.14 -8.87
N GLY A 238 -1.68 10.13 -8.95
CA GLY A 238 -1.44 11.44 -8.36
C GLY A 238 -1.26 11.37 -6.83
N ARG A 239 -2.00 10.47 -6.16
CA ARG A 239 -1.83 10.22 -4.72
C ARG A 239 -0.51 9.51 -4.41
N PHE A 240 -0.05 8.58 -5.24
CA PHE A 240 1.29 7.99 -5.11
C PHE A 240 2.40 9.02 -5.33
N ASP A 241 2.27 9.91 -6.32
CA ASP A 241 3.23 11.00 -6.54
C ASP A 241 3.38 11.88 -5.29
N ALA A 242 2.26 12.21 -4.62
CA ALA A 242 2.26 13.03 -3.42
C ALA A 242 3.00 12.39 -2.22
N ILE A 243 3.16 11.06 -2.23
CA ILE A 243 3.86 10.31 -1.17
C ILE A 243 5.09 9.57 -1.70
N ALA A 244 5.57 9.89 -2.91
CA ALA A 244 6.62 9.13 -3.58
C ALA A 244 7.92 9.04 -2.77
N GLY A 245 8.21 10.06 -1.96
CA GLY A 245 9.32 10.05 -1.02
C GLY A 245 9.31 8.87 -0.04
N HIS A 246 8.16 8.24 0.20
CA HIS A 246 7.98 7.03 1.03
C HIS A 246 7.92 5.74 0.19
N LEU A 247 7.79 5.82 -1.13
CA LEU A 247 7.53 4.66 -1.99
C LEU A 247 8.72 4.25 -2.85
N ILE A 248 9.55 5.22 -3.26
CA ILE A 248 10.67 5.01 -4.20
C ILE A 248 11.94 5.67 -3.67
N SER A 249 13.05 5.48 -4.38
CA SER A 249 14.34 6.09 -4.00
C SER A 249 14.24 7.62 -3.92
N THR A 250 15.05 8.23 -3.07
CA THR A 250 15.06 9.69 -2.88
C THR A 250 15.35 10.42 -4.19
N ALA A 251 16.28 9.90 -5.00
CA ALA A 251 16.60 10.46 -6.31
C ALA A 251 15.40 10.46 -7.27
N LYS A 252 14.68 9.33 -7.38
CA LYS A 252 13.50 9.23 -8.25
C LYS A 252 12.34 10.07 -7.72
N ALA A 253 12.13 10.08 -6.40
CA ALA A 253 11.11 10.92 -5.75
C ALA A 253 11.37 12.41 -6.00
N GLY A 254 12.61 12.86 -5.90
CA GLY A 254 13.01 14.25 -6.17
C GLY A 254 12.89 14.66 -7.64
N ALA A 255 12.96 13.71 -8.57
CA ALA A 255 12.77 13.94 -10.00
C ALA A 255 11.29 14.03 -10.41
N LEU A 256 10.36 13.58 -9.57
CA LEU A 256 8.93 13.70 -9.85
C LEU A 256 8.50 15.16 -9.73
N LYS A 257 7.89 15.69 -10.79
CA LYS A 257 7.23 16.99 -10.72
C LYS A 257 6.09 16.87 -9.70
N PRO A 258 5.96 17.80 -8.74
CA PRO A 258 4.83 17.81 -7.85
C PRO A 258 3.55 17.81 -8.69
N ALA A 259 2.69 16.81 -8.51
CA ALA A 259 1.32 16.93 -8.96
C ALA A 259 0.77 18.21 -8.31
N ALA A 260 0.34 19.19 -9.11
CA ALA A 260 -0.24 20.42 -8.61
C ALA A 260 -1.26 20.03 -7.56
N ALA A 261 -1.07 20.48 -6.31
CA ALA A 261 -1.82 20.00 -5.15
C ALA A 261 -3.31 20.02 -5.45
N GLY A 262 -3.84 18.88 -5.90
CA GLY A 262 -5.25 18.68 -6.11
C GLY A 262 -5.81 18.77 -4.71
N LYS A 263 -6.55 19.85 -4.43
CA LYS A 263 -7.29 20.00 -3.17
C LYS A 263 -7.97 18.65 -2.95
N VAL A 264 -7.56 17.93 -1.90
CA VAL A 264 -8.27 16.74 -1.44
C VAL A 264 -9.71 17.18 -1.31
N ARG A 265 -10.55 16.74 -2.25
CA ARG A 265 -11.94 17.15 -2.28
C ARG A 265 -12.51 16.55 -0.99
N PRO A 266 -13.00 17.36 -0.03
CA PRO A 266 -13.60 16.80 1.17
C PRO A 266 -14.68 15.84 0.71
N ALA A 267 -14.69 14.64 1.31
CA ALA A 267 -15.62 13.58 1.00
C ALA A 267 -17.01 14.20 0.80
N GLN A 268 -17.57 14.05 -0.41
CA GLN A 268 -18.93 14.49 -0.68
C GLN A 268 -19.83 13.73 0.29
N ARG A 269 -20.30 14.43 1.31
CA ARG A 269 -21.32 13.99 2.24
C ARG A 269 -22.53 13.63 1.37
N ARG A 270 -22.76 12.34 1.14
CA ARG A 270 -24.01 11.87 0.53
C ARG A 270 -25.12 12.27 1.50
N VAL A 271 -25.81 13.36 1.18
CA VAL A 271 -27.09 13.69 1.78
C VAL A 271 -28.12 12.76 1.14
N SER A 272 -28.40 11.66 1.83
CA SER A 272 -29.64 10.91 1.76
C SER A 272 -29.84 10.45 3.21
N GLY A 273 -30.76 10.98 4.00
CA GLY A 273 -32.12 11.36 3.67
C GLY A 273 -32.96 10.67 4.73
N ILE A 274 -33.06 11.30 5.91
CA ILE A 274 -34.14 11.20 6.89
C ILE A 274 -33.99 12.45 7.76
N ASN A 275 -35.05 13.26 7.76
CA ASN A 275 -35.20 14.47 8.55
C ASN A 275 -35.93 14.09 9.83
N LEU A 276 -35.31 14.30 10.99
CA LEU A 276 -35.83 13.85 12.30
C LEU A 276 -36.89 14.79 12.90
N GLU A 277 -37.50 15.67 12.10
CA GLU A 277 -38.52 16.62 12.58
C GLU A 277 -39.93 16.01 12.66
N ASN A 278 -40.10 14.69 12.59
CA ASN A 278 -41.40 14.02 12.75
C ASN A 278 -41.32 12.73 13.59
N ILE A 279 -40.62 12.78 14.73
CA ILE A 279 -40.83 11.78 15.78
C ILE A 279 -41.08 12.53 17.09
N THR A 280 -42.35 12.88 17.30
CA THR A 280 -42.97 12.96 18.63
C THR A 280 -42.97 11.60 19.31
#